data_AF-K0UE71-F1
#
_entry.id   AF-K0UE71-F1
#
_cell.length_a   1.000
_cell.length_b   1.000
_cell.length_c   1.000
_cell.angle_alpha   90.00
_cell.angle_beta   90.00
_cell.angle_gamma   90.00
#
_symmetry.space_group_name_H-M   'P 1'
#
loop_
_entity.id
_entity.type
_entity.pdbx_description
1 polymer ?
#
loop_
_entity_poly.entity_id
_entity_poly.type
_entity_poly.pdbx_seq_one_letter_code
_entity_poly.pdbx_strand_id
1 'polypeptide(L)'
;MSSAPGYQAPTVTVSSSLPRKGVAEAVLVIGVVSDDDGPKVLSAGSFLDEDAVAAVESTLQALGGTGSEGQTHRLVVPSLPVASVLTVGLGKPRDEW
;
A
#
# COMPACT_ATOMS: atom_id res chain seq x y z
N MET A 1 29.76 -4.23 2.69
CA MET A 1 28.67 -4.35 1.70
C MET A 1 29.29 -4.29 0.32
N SER A 2 29.47 -5.43 -0.36
CA SER A 2 29.93 -5.46 -1.76
C SER A 2 28.69 -5.63 -2.63
N SER A 3 28.35 -4.65 -3.46
CA SER A 3 27.36 -4.85 -4.51
C SER A 3 27.96 -5.69 -5.63
N ALA A 4 27.14 -6.49 -6.32
CA ALA A 4 27.59 -7.24 -7.49
C ALA A 4 28.05 -6.26 -8.60
N PRO A 5 29.09 -6.59 -9.38
CA PRO A 5 29.49 -5.77 -10.53
C PRO A 5 28.29 -5.53 -11.46
N GLY A 6 27.99 -4.27 -11.76
CA GLY A 6 26.83 -3.87 -12.57
C GLY A 6 25.53 -3.62 -11.81
N TYR A 7 25.51 -3.82 -10.48
CA TYR A 7 24.35 -3.42 -9.66
C TYR A 7 24.31 -1.91 -9.50
N GLN A 8 23.36 -1.26 -10.20
CA GLN A 8 23.03 0.13 -9.95
C GLN A 8 22.00 0.19 -8.82
N ALA A 9 22.38 0.81 -7.71
CA ALA A 9 21.45 0.99 -6.58
C ALA A 9 20.28 1.90 -7.00
N PRO A 10 19.05 1.59 -6.55
CA PRO A 10 17.92 2.47 -6.80
C PRO A 10 18.07 3.78 -6.04
N THR A 11 17.57 4.87 -6.63
CA THR A 11 17.41 6.14 -5.91
C THR A 11 16.26 6.00 -4.92
N VAL A 12 16.55 6.19 -3.64
CA VAL A 12 15.55 6.16 -2.57
C VAL A 12 15.32 7.59 -2.08
N THR A 13 14.05 7.99 -2.02
CA THR A 13 13.64 9.27 -1.43
C THR A 13 12.64 8.97 -0.32
N VAL A 14 12.85 9.59 0.85
CA VAL A 14 11.91 9.50 1.97
C VAL A 14 11.05 10.76 1.96
N SER A 15 9.74 10.58 2.09
CA SER A 15 8.77 11.67 2.12
C SER A 15 7.84 11.48 3.31
N SER A 16 7.45 12.58 3.96
CA SER A 16 6.43 12.60 5.01
C SER A 16 5.01 12.73 4.46
N SER A 17 4.84 12.77 3.14
CA SER A 17 3.55 12.88 2.47
C SER A 17 3.56 12.18 1.11
N LEU A 18 2.40 11.76 0.62
CA LEU A 18 2.29 11.20 -0.73
C LEU A 18 2.60 12.27 -1.79
N PRO A 19 3.54 12.02 -2.73
CA PRO A 19 3.80 12.93 -3.83
C PRO A 19 2.58 13.09 -4.74
N ARG A 20 2.29 14.32 -5.19
CA ARG A 20 1.14 14.61 -6.07
C ARG A 20 1.48 14.74 -7.56
N LYS A 21 2.76 14.83 -7.90
CA LYS A 21 3.25 15.04 -9.27
C LYS A 21 4.32 14.01 -9.60
N GLY A 22 4.41 13.62 -10.87
CA GLY A 22 5.44 12.70 -11.36
C GLY A 22 5.28 11.25 -10.91
N VAL A 23 4.15 10.89 -10.31
CA VAL A 23 3.85 9.52 -9.81
C VAL A 23 2.72 8.83 -10.56
N ALA A 24 2.28 9.39 -11.69
CA ALA A 24 1.15 8.85 -12.47
C ALA A 24 1.39 7.42 -12.98
N GLU A 25 2.64 7.04 -13.25
CA GLU A 25 3.02 5.67 -13.65
C GLU A 25 3.47 4.81 -12.45
N ALA A 26 3.52 5.39 -11.25
CA ALA A 26 4.00 4.70 -10.06
C ALA A 26 2.99 3.67 -9.55
N VAL A 27 3.49 2.74 -8.75
CA VAL A 27 2.68 1.79 -7.97
C VAL A 27 2.78 2.20 -6.51
N LEU A 28 1.64 2.50 -5.89
CA LEU A 28 1.58 2.71 -4.46
C LEU A 28 1.47 1.36 -3.76
N VAL A 29 2.44 1.02 -2.91
CA VAL A 29 2.41 -0.21 -2.13
C VAL A 29 1.85 0.09 -0.75
N ILE A 30 0.85 -0.68 -0.32
CA ILE A 30 0.13 -0.46 0.94
C ILE A 30 0.09 -1.76 1.74
N GLY A 31 0.50 -1.71 3.01
CA GLY A 31 0.31 -2.80 3.96
C GLY A 31 -1.14 -2.86 4.44
N VAL A 32 -1.71 -4.05 4.48
CA VAL A 32 -3.07 -4.31 4.94
C VAL A 32 -3.05 -5.37 6.03
N VAL A 33 -3.72 -5.13 7.14
CA VAL A 33 -3.89 -6.10 8.22
C VAL A 33 -5.27 -6.73 8.16
N SER A 34 -5.39 -7.94 8.68
CA SER A 34 -6.66 -8.62 8.88
C SER A 34 -7.28 -8.17 10.21
N ASP A 35 -8.49 -7.63 10.15
CA ASP A 35 -9.33 -7.30 11.31
C ASP A 35 -10.63 -8.13 11.28
N ASP A 36 -11.39 -8.12 12.36
CA ASP A 36 -12.66 -8.86 12.47
C ASP A 36 -13.71 -8.34 11.47
N ASP A 37 -13.67 -7.04 11.14
CA ASP A 37 -14.56 -6.41 10.16
C ASP A 37 -14.05 -6.51 8.70
N GLY A 38 -12.89 -7.14 8.48
CA GLY A 38 -12.28 -7.32 7.16
C GLY A 38 -10.90 -6.67 7.01
N PRO A 39 -10.41 -6.47 5.77
CA PRO A 39 -9.09 -5.93 5.53
C PRO A 39 -9.00 -4.45 5.92
N LYS A 40 -7.98 -4.08 6.70
CA LYS A 40 -7.73 -2.71 7.15
C LYS A 40 -6.37 -2.20 6.69
N VAL A 41 -6.33 -0.99 6.13
CA VAL A 41 -5.08 -0.39 5.69
C VAL A 41 -4.26 0.05 6.91
N LEU A 42 -3.01 -0.40 6.99
CA LEU A 42 -2.12 -0.07 8.10
C LEU A 42 -1.61 1.39 7.98
N SER A 43 -1.81 2.20 9.03
CA SER A 43 -1.23 3.54 9.20
C SER A 43 -1.46 4.55 8.05
N ALA A 44 -2.54 4.41 7.27
CA ALA A 44 -2.78 5.31 6.15
C ALA A 44 -3.25 6.72 6.53
N GLY A 45 -3.88 6.91 7.69
CA GLY A 45 -4.40 8.24 8.10
C GLY A 45 -3.33 9.34 8.24
N SER A 46 -2.04 8.98 8.26
CA SER A 46 -0.93 9.94 8.26
C SER A 46 -0.50 10.41 6.86
N PHE A 47 -0.87 9.68 5.80
CA PHE A 47 -0.32 9.87 4.45
C PHE A 47 -1.35 9.88 3.32
N LEU A 48 -2.53 9.29 3.55
CA LEU A 48 -3.64 9.17 2.62
C LEU A 48 -4.90 9.78 3.24
N ASP A 49 -5.72 10.39 2.39
CA ASP A 49 -7.03 10.91 2.79
C ASP A 49 -7.97 9.76 3.18
N GLU A 50 -8.85 9.98 4.16
CA GLU A 50 -9.76 8.95 4.70
C GLU A 50 -10.65 8.32 3.61
N ASP A 51 -11.13 9.13 2.66
CA ASP A 51 -11.92 8.64 1.52
C ASP A 51 -11.13 7.68 0.63
N ALA A 52 -9.84 7.93 0.44
CA ALA A 52 -8.97 7.05 -0.35
C ALA A 52 -8.71 5.73 0.40
N VAL A 53 -8.57 5.79 1.72
CA VAL A 53 -8.46 4.59 2.57
C VAL A 53 -9.72 3.76 2.49
N ALA A 54 -10.89 4.38 2.70
CA ALA A 54 -12.18 3.71 2.62
C ALA A 54 -12.41 3.08 1.23
N ALA A 55 -12.01 3.76 0.15
CA ALA A 55 -12.09 3.21 -1.19
C ALA A 55 -11.22 1.97 -1.39
N VAL A 56 -9.97 1.97 -0.87
CA VAL A 56 -9.07 0.80 -0.90
C VAL A 56 -9.67 -0.37 -0.13
N GLU A 57 -10.11 -0.15 1.13
CA GLU A 57 -10.67 -1.20 1.99
C GLU A 57 -11.93 -1.80 1.37
N SER A 58 -12.87 -0.97 0.92
CA SER A 58 -14.11 -1.40 0.29
C SER A 58 -13.87 -2.20 -0.99
N THR A 59 -12.96 -1.72 -1.86
CA THR A 59 -12.61 -2.44 -3.08
C THR A 59 -11.96 -3.79 -2.76
N LEU A 60 -11.06 -3.81 -1.76
CA LEU A 60 -10.39 -5.04 -1.35
C LEU A 60 -11.38 -6.04 -0.76
N GLN A 61 -12.32 -5.60 0.07
CA GLN A 61 -13.37 -6.44 0.63
C GLN A 61 -14.30 -6.99 -0.47
N ALA A 62 -14.66 -6.17 -1.45
CA ALA A 62 -15.47 -6.60 -2.60
C ALA A 62 -14.77 -7.68 -3.46
N LEU A 63 -13.44 -7.70 -3.46
CA LEU A 63 -12.62 -8.73 -4.12
C LEU A 63 -12.38 -9.96 -3.24
N GLY A 64 -12.93 -10.02 -2.03
CA GLY A 64 -12.68 -11.10 -1.07
C GLY A 64 -11.30 -11.03 -0.41
N GLY A 65 -10.65 -9.87 -0.45
CA GLY A 65 -9.42 -9.61 0.28
C GLY A 65 -9.68 -9.66 1.79
N THR A 66 -8.72 -10.21 2.52
CA THR A 66 -8.82 -10.47 3.97
C THR A 66 -7.73 -9.78 4.76
N GLY A 67 -6.63 -9.37 4.13
CA GLY A 67 -5.43 -8.88 4.82
C GLY A 67 -4.56 -10.00 5.38
N SER A 68 -4.85 -11.26 5.03
CA SER A 68 -4.05 -12.42 5.42
C SER A 68 -2.59 -12.28 4.97
N GLU A 69 -1.66 -12.79 5.77
CA GLU A 69 -0.23 -12.69 5.51
C GLU A 69 0.14 -13.20 4.09
N GLY A 70 0.83 -12.37 3.33
CA GLY A 70 1.27 -12.67 1.96
C GLY A 70 0.19 -12.51 0.88
N GLN A 71 -1.05 -12.19 1.23
CA GLN A 71 -2.10 -11.95 0.25
C GLN A 71 -1.86 -10.64 -0.50
N THR A 72 -1.87 -10.66 -1.82
CA THR A 72 -1.67 -9.43 -2.62
C THR A 72 -2.83 -9.17 -3.57
N HIS A 73 -3.25 -7.91 -3.66
CA HIS A 73 -4.20 -7.46 -4.69
C HIS A 73 -3.67 -6.22 -5.40
N ARG A 74 -3.93 -6.12 -6.70
CA ARG A 74 -3.67 -4.90 -7.48
C ARG A 74 -4.99 -4.21 -7.79
N LEU A 75 -5.12 -2.97 -7.35
CA LEU A 75 -6.33 -2.16 -7.44
C LEU A 75 -6.08 -0.90 -8.27
N VAL A 76 -7.14 -0.39 -8.88
CA VAL A 76 -7.16 0.97 -9.44
C VAL A 76 -8.09 1.80 -8.57
N VAL A 77 -7.56 2.88 -7.99
CA VAL A 77 -8.29 3.77 -7.08
C VAL A 77 -8.25 5.18 -7.69
N PRO A 78 -9.32 5.62 -8.38
CA PRO A 78 -9.30 6.84 -9.19
C PRO A 78 -8.96 8.13 -8.43
N SER A 79 -9.17 8.18 -7.11
CA SER A 79 -8.83 9.33 -6.27
C SER A 79 -7.34 9.47 -5.98
N LEU A 80 -6.52 8.44 -6.25
CA LEU A 80 -5.08 8.45 -5.99
C LEU A 80 -4.28 8.85 -7.25
N PRO A 81 -3.15 9.57 -7.10
CA PRO A 81 -2.36 10.08 -8.22
C PRO A 81 -1.44 9.04 -8.89
N VAL A 82 -1.68 7.74 -8.66
CA VAL A 82 -0.81 6.63 -9.09
C VAL A 82 -1.52 5.71 -10.07
N ALA A 83 -0.76 4.97 -10.89
CA ALA A 83 -1.33 4.05 -11.87
C ALA A 83 -2.09 2.90 -11.21
N SER A 84 -1.59 2.41 -10.07
CA SER A 84 -2.22 1.32 -9.32
C SER A 84 -1.77 1.27 -7.88
N VAL A 85 -2.58 0.62 -7.07
CA VAL A 85 -2.29 0.28 -5.67
C VAL A 85 -2.00 -1.21 -5.58
N LEU A 86 -0.88 -1.60 -4.99
CA LEU A 86 -0.57 -2.97 -4.62
C LEU A 86 -0.75 -3.13 -3.12
N THR A 87 -1.79 -3.85 -2.71
CA THR A 87 -1.98 -4.20 -1.30
C THR A 87 -1.16 -5.45 -0.97
N VAL A 88 -0.57 -5.45 0.23
CA VAL A 88 0.19 -6.57 0.78
C VAL A 88 -0.36 -6.89 2.15
N GLY A 89 -0.95 -8.08 2.29
CA GLY A 89 -1.48 -8.59 3.54
C GLY A 89 -0.36 -8.92 4.51
N LEU A 90 -0.47 -8.39 5.72
CA LEU A 90 0.49 -8.53 6.81
C LEU A 90 -0.01 -9.48 7.91
N GLY A 91 -1.22 -10.02 7.77
CA GLY A 91 -1.88 -10.84 8.77
C GLY A 91 -2.45 -9.98 9.90
N LYS A 92 -2.47 -10.54 11.12
CA LYS A 92 -3.02 -9.84 12.29
C LYS A 92 -2.22 -8.58 12.61
N PRO A 93 -2.90 -7.51 13.09
CA PRO A 93 -2.21 -6.33 13.60
C PRO A 93 -1.25 -6.72 14.73
N ARG A 94 -0.13 -6.00 14.79
CA ARG A 94 0.91 -6.13 15.81
C ARG A 94 1.16 -4.75 16.38
N ASP A 95 1.42 -4.69 17.68
CA ASP A 95 1.75 -3.44 18.37
C ASP A 95 3.12 -2.91 17.94
N GLU A 96 4.02 -3.81 17.53
CA GLU A 96 5.38 -3.49 17.06
C GLU A 96 5.74 -4.32 15.82
N TRP A 97 6.48 -3.69 14.90
CA TRP A 97 6.98 -4.27 13.64
C TRP A 97 8.50 -4.16 13.55
#